data_AF-A0A819YKP2-F1
#
_entry.id   AF-A0A819YKP2-F1
#
_cell.length_a   1.000
_cell.length_b   1.000
_cell.length_c   1.000
_cell.angle_alpha   90.00
_cell.angle_beta   90.00
_cell.angle_gamma   90.00
#
_symmetry.space_group_name_H-M   'P 1'
#
loop_
_entity.id
_entity.type
_entity.pdbx_description
1 polymer ?
#
loop_
_entity_poly.entity_id
_entity_poly.type
_entity_poly.pdbx_seq_one_letter_code
_entity_poly.pdbx_strand_id
1 'polypeptide(L)'
;ARIRKDKEDEEEEDYDNNNNNAENASDEGIDDAGSDSGATPNDYLISTVSKPDLELMKQYCDDDSVSLSGFIANGVERLRLILTNNTINPSNEDEKTKFDLIHKQFTSLTRELEQFIGAYVNVMFSKTKRTHEGLSILATFEPVCERNYLRSILRDAYVNLFLNFENDLLDIRTTFEAHKDNPPIPRNAPPVPGAIAWSRTLLTKLEQAMDVFKLNRHIVTLGNFPLISKLYNRTAKALLVYEQLLLGRWKEKIDAWKDHLNANLLCLVNDSEENNKRIEINSNIELFSIFDEVKWFKRLDVDIPKAALVCMQKVSLYIINFISKLINDLE
;
A
#
# COMPACT_ATOMS: atom_id res chain seq x y z
N ALA A 1 -14.74 2.74 14.82
CA ALA A 1 -16.01 1.98 14.96
C ALA A 1 -17.20 2.73 14.34
N ARG A 2 -17.58 2.36 13.11
CA ARG A 2 -18.87 2.53 12.41
C ARG A 2 -18.56 2.11 10.96
N ILE A 3 -19.45 1.35 10.32
CA ILE A 3 -19.21 0.57 9.07
C ILE A 3 -18.52 -0.79 9.34
N ARG A 4 -19.12 -1.65 10.16
CA ARG A 4 -18.79 -3.10 10.21
C ARG A 4 -20.03 -3.98 10.46
N LYS A 5 -21.24 -3.54 10.07
CA LYS A 5 -22.46 -4.29 10.44
C LYS A 5 -23.42 -4.73 9.33
N ASP A 6 -23.20 -4.38 8.07
CA ASP A 6 -24.25 -4.60 7.04
C ASP A 6 -23.78 -5.44 5.83
N LYS A 7 -22.97 -6.49 6.03
CA LYS A 7 -22.57 -7.42 4.95
C LYS A 7 -22.54 -8.88 5.38
N GLU A 8 -23.57 -9.30 6.11
CA GLU A 8 -23.96 -10.70 6.20
C GLU A 8 -25.32 -10.75 5.54
N ASP A 9 -25.39 -11.41 4.38
CA ASP A 9 -26.56 -11.90 3.63
C ASP A 9 -26.32 -11.68 2.12
N GLU A 10 -26.56 -12.73 1.34
CA GLU A 10 -26.37 -12.90 -0.11
C GLU A 10 -25.01 -13.47 -0.55
N GLU A 11 -24.87 -14.80 -0.49
CA GLU A 11 -24.21 -15.62 -1.52
C GLU A 11 -24.53 -17.12 -1.26
N GLU A 12 -25.48 -17.69 -2.02
CA GLU A 12 -25.67 -19.15 -2.16
C GLU A 12 -26.07 -19.49 -3.61
N GLU A 13 -25.58 -20.65 -4.08
CA GLU A 13 -25.86 -21.36 -5.36
C GLU A 13 -25.16 -20.81 -6.63
N ASP A 14 -24.53 -21.59 -7.52
CA ASP A 14 -24.41 -23.03 -7.74
C ASP A 14 -23.25 -23.27 -8.75
N TYR A 15 -22.44 -24.31 -8.58
CA TYR A 15 -21.66 -24.90 -9.68
C TYR A 15 -21.47 -26.39 -9.44
N ASP A 16 -22.16 -27.19 -10.26
CA ASP A 16 -22.00 -28.63 -10.33
C ASP A 16 -21.69 -29.07 -11.77
N ASN A 17 -20.73 -30.00 -11.86
CA ASN A 17 -20.46 -30.97 -12.93
C ASN A 17 -20.15 -30.51 -14.38
N ASN A 18 -18.95 -30.87 -14.86
CA ASN A 18 -18.82 -32.10 -15.64
C ASN A 18 -17.38 -32.58 -15.86
N ASN A 19 -17.28 -33.91 -15.92
CA ASN A 19 -16.07 -34.73 -15.87
C ASN A 19 -15.78 -35.38 -17.24
N ASN A 20 -14.52 -35.80 -17.42
CA ASN A 20 -14.02 -36.86 -18.32
C ASN A 20 -13.91 -36.66 -19.86
N ASN A 21 -12.68 -36.81 -20.37
CA ASN A 21 -12.28 -37.80 -21.40
C ASN A 21 -10.74 -37.76 -21.60
N ALA A 22 -10.04 -38.88 -21.31
CA ALA A 22 -9.48 -39.86 -22.28
C ALA A 22 -8.15 -39.38 -22.90
N GLU A 23 -6.98 -39.88 -22.46
CA GLU A 23 -6.28 -41.13 -22.85
C GLU A 23 -5.34 -40.99 -24.09
N ASN A 24 -4.07 -41.38 -23.85
CA ASN A 24 -3.06 -41.95 -24.76
C ASN A 24 -2.45 -41.14 -25.92
N ALA A 25 -1.11 -40.96 -25.91
CA ALA A 25 -0.18 -41.51 -26.92
C ALA A 25 1.31 -41.10 -26.69
N SER A 26 2.14 -42.14 -26.56
CA SER A 26 3.56 -42.34 -26.92
C SER A 26 4.48 -41.21 -27.43
N ASP A 27 5.59 -41.10 -26.71
CA ASP A 27 7.02 -41.07 -27.09
C ASP A 27 7.39 -41.40 -28.57
N GLU A 28 7.98 -40.43 -29.28
CA GLU A 28 8.94 -40.61 -30.39
C GLU A 28 9.90 -39.40 -30.41
N GLY A 29 11.22 -39.67 -30.46
CA GLY A 29 12.27 -38.65 -30.50
C GLY A 29 12.77 -38.35 -31.92
N ILE A 30 13.19 -37.10 -32.15
CA ILE A 30 14.05 -36.67 -33.27
C ILE A 30 14.96 -35.52 -32.77
N ASP A 31 16.27 -35.69 -32.93
CA ASP A 31 17.29 -34.64 -32.88
C ASP A 31 17.25 -33.79 -34.17
N ASP A 32 17.30 -32.45 -34.10
CA ASP A 32 18.25 -31.60 -34.86
C ASP A 32 18.18 -30.11 -34.47
N ALA A 33 19.27 -29.40 -34.75
CA ALA A 33 19.61 -28.04 -34.37
C ALA A 33 18.75 -26.91 -34.97
N GLY A 34 18.64 -25.79 -34.25
CA GLY A 34 18.17 -24.52 -34.81
C GLY A 34 17.91 -23.45 -33.74
N SER A 35 18.60 -22.32 -33.84
CA SER A 35 18.39 -21.12 -33.01
C SER A 35 16.94 -20.62 -33.08
N ASP A 36 16.41 -20.04 -32.00
CA ASP A 36 15.91 -18.65 -31.93
C ASP A 36 15.05 -18.40 -30.67
N SER A 37 15.26 -17.22 -30.06
CA SER A 37 14.42 -16.48 -29.10
C SER A 37 13.68 -17.22 -27.96
N GLY A 38 14.39 -17.48 -26.86
CA GLY A 38 13.75 -17.63 -25.55
C GLY A 38 13.36 -16.26 -24.97
N ALA A 39 12.24 -15.69 -25.43
CA ALA A 39 11.61 -14.56 -24.75
C ALA A 39 10.92 -15.05 -23.48
N THR A 40 11.31 -14.48 -22.34
CA THR A 40 10.63 -14.77 -21.06
C THR A 40 9.38 -13.89 -20.95
N PRO A 41 8.33 -14.28 -20.21
CA PRO A 41 7.13 -13.45 -20.01
C PRO A 41 7.39 -12.05 -19.41
N ASN A 42 8.63 -11.76 -18.99
CA ASN A 42 9.09 -10.49 -18.48
C ASN A 42 9.48 -9.48 -19.58
N ASP A 43 9.55 -9.88 -20.84
CA ASP A 43 9.93 -9.01 -21.97
C ASP A 43 8.81 -8.05 -22.41
N TYR A 44 7.60 -8.18 -21.86
CA TYR A 44 6.50 -7.24 -22.10
C TYR A 44 6.48 -6.04 -21.14
N LEU A 45 7.33 -6.02 -20.11
CA LEU A 45 7.34 -4.98 -19.06
C LEU A 45 8.56 -4.05 -19.07
N ILE A 46 9.44 -4.16 -20.07
CA ILE A 46 10.59 -3.24 -20.28
C ILE A 46 10.66 -2.74 -21.73
N SER A 47 9.51 -2.39 -22.32
CA SER A 47 9.45 -1.72 -23.63
C SER A 47 8.64 -0.42 -23.65
N THR A 48 8.10 0.02 -22.51
CA THR A 48 7.27 1.24 -22.42
C THR A 48 8.10 2.50 -22.23
N VAL A 49 9.17 2.65 -23.00
CA VAL A 49 9.51 3.99 -23.45
C VAL A 49 9.47 3.95 -24.97
N SER A 50 8.48 4.62 -25.54
CA SER A 50 8.57 4.98 -26.94
C SER A 50 9.85 5.81 -27.08
N LYS A 51 10.87 5.30 -27.78
CA LYS A 51 12.11 6.03 -28.12
C LYS A 51 11.91 7.53 -28.42
N PRO A 52 10.84 7.98 -29.11
CA PRO A 52 10.56 9.40 -29.29
C PRO A 52 10.37 10.20 -27.99
N ASP A 53 9.80 9.63 -26.93
CA ASP A 53 9.55 10.36 -25.67
C ASP A 53 10.85 10.60 -24.89
N LEU A 54 11.79 9.65 -24.97
CA LEU A 54 13.13 9.79 -24.40
C LEU A 54 13.99 10.77 -25.20
N GLU A 55 13.83 10.79 -26.53
CA GLU A 55 14.48 11.74 -27.43
C GLU A 55 13.93 13.16 -27.24
N LEU A 56 12.61 13.32 -27.07
CA LEU A 56 11.99 14.61 -26.76
C LEU A 56 12.49 15.15 -25.42
N MET A 57 12.55 14.31 -24.39
CA MET A 57 13.11 14.73 -23.11
C MET A 57 14.60 15.07 -23.18
N LYS A 58 15.40 14.31 -23.94
CA LYS A 58 16.82 14.64 -24.18
C LYS A 58 16.98 15.94 -24.96
N GLN A 59 16.10 16.24 -25.91
CA GLN A 59 16.13 17.46 -26.71
C GLN A 59 15.83 18.73 -25.88
N TYR A 60 15.10 18.61 -24.76
CA TYR A 60 14.74 19.74 -23.90
C TYR A 60 15.45 19.75 -22.53
N CYS A 61 16.04 18.62 -22.10
CA CYS A 61 16.82 18.48 -20.87
C CYS A 61 18.25 18.01 -21.20
N ASP A 62 19.06 18.84 -21.84
CA ASP A 62 20.50 18.57 -22.03
C ASP A 62 21.30 18.63 -20.72
N ASP A 63 20.73 19.22 -19.66
CA ASP A 63 21.32 19.25 -18.32
C ASP A 63 20.26 18.85 -17.29
N ASP A 64 20.67 18.14 -16.24
CA ASP A 64 19.89 17.79 -15.04
C ASP A 64 19.32 19.02 -14.26
N SER A 65 19.36 20.22 -14.86
CA SER A 65 19.04 21.52 -14.28
C SER A 65 17.72 22.16 -14.76
N VAL A 66 17.09 21.67 -15.84
CA VAL A 66 15.79 22.20 -16.27
C VAL A 66 14.67 21.51 -15.50
N SER A 67 14.36 22.05 -14.32
CA SER A 67 13.16 21.67 -13.57
C SER A 67 11.92 21.83 -14.45
N LEU A 68 10.95 20.90 -14.36
CA LEU A 68 9.62 21.01 -14.98
C LEU A 68 9.03 22.42 -14.76
N SER A 69 9.26 22.99 -13.57
CA SER A 69 8.85 24.35 -13.24
C SER A 69 9.54 25.42 -14.10
N GLY A 70 10.81 25.25 -14.43
CA GLY A 70 11.58 26.21 -15.24
C GLY A 70 11.16 26.20 -16.71
N PHE A 71 10.92 25.00 -17.27
CA PHE A 71 10.39 24.87 -18.63
C PHE A 71 8.98 25.44 -18.74
N ILE A 72 8.09 25.09 -17.80
CA ILE A 72 6.71 25.62 -17.78
C ILE A 72 6.73 27.13 -17.55
N ALA A 73 7.56 27.67 -16.63
CA ALA A 73 7.64 29.11 -16.40
C ALA A 73 8.12 29.87 -17.64
N ASN A 74 9.15 29.36 -18.33
CA ASN A 74 9.63 29.96 -19.59
C ASN A 74 8.55 29.89 -20.68
N GLY A 75 7.87 28.76 -20.81
CA GLY A 75 6.74 28.61 -21.74
C GLY A 75 5.60 29.59 -21.47
N VAL A 76 5.21 29.74 -20.19
CA VAL A 76 4.16 30.68 -19.78
C VAL A 76 4.57 32.13 -20.02
N GLU A 77 5.83 32.50 -19.75
CA GLU A 77 6.33 33.85 -20.08
C GLU A 77 6.37 34.10 -21.59
N ARG A 78 6.73 33.11 -22.41
CA ARG A 78 6.63 33.22 -23.88
C ARG A 78 5.18 33.43 -24.34
N LEU A 79 4.24 32.66 -23.77
CA LEU A 79 2.81 32.84 -24.05
C LEU A 79 2.32 34.23 -23.64
N ARG A 80 2.78 34.73 -22.49
CA ARG A 80 2.47 36.07 -21.99
C ARG A 80 2.99 37.16 -22.93
N LEU A 81 4.24 37.06 -23.37
CA LEU A 81 4.86 38.01 -24.31
C LEU A 81 4.10 38.10 -25.64
N ILE A 82 3.62 36.96 -26.15
CA ILE A 82 2.81 36.92 -27.39
C ILE A 82 1.49 37.69 -27.22
N LEU A 83 0.87 37.60 -26.06
CA LEU A 83 -0.38 38.29 -25.75
C LEU A 83 -0.16 39.78 -25.44
N THR A 84 0.91 40.16 -24.74
CA THR A 84 1.18 41.56 -24.36
C THR A 84 1.72 42.41 -25.51
N ASN A 85 2.52 41.81 -26.41
CA ASN A 85 3.11 42.56 -27.52
C ASN A 85 2.13 42.85 -28.66
N ASN A 86 0.96 42.20 -28.65
CA ASN A 86 -0.03 42.32 -29.71
C ASN A 86 -1.40 42.74 -29.13
N THR A 87 -1.55 44.04 -28.84
CA THR A 87 -2.86 44.62 -28.53
C THR A 87 -3.72 44.66 -29.80
N ILE A 88 -4.58 43.67 -29.98
CA ILE A 88 -5.46 43.58 -31.15
C ILE A 88 -6.89 43.91 -30.74
N ASN A 89 -7.49 44.92 -31.37
CA ASN A 89 -8.93 45.14 -31.32
C ASN A 89 -9.59 44.22 -32.37
N PRO A 90 -10.49 43.30 -32.00
CA PRO A 90 -11.04 42.31 -32.93
C PRO A 90 -12.10 42.86 -33.92
N SER A 91 -12.06 44.15 -34.28
CA SER A 91 -13.09 44.80 -35.12
C SER A 91 -12.67 45.13 -36.56
N ASN A 92 -11.38 45.09 -36.92
CA ASN A 92 -10.93 45.39 -38.29
C ASN A 92 -10.57 44.11 -39.08
N GLU A 93 -10.92 44.03 -40.38
CA GLU A 93 -10.64 42.86 -41.24
C GLU A 93 -9.13 42.55 -41.36
N ASP A 94 -8.27 43.58 -41.45
CA ASP A 94 -6.81 43.41 -41.49
C ASP A 94 -6.24 42.94 -40.14
N GLU A 95 -6.91 43.24 -39.04
CA GLU A 95 -6.52 42.82 -37.69
C GLU A 95 -6.95 41.37 -37.39
N LYS A 96 -7.94 40.86 -38.14
CA LYS A 96 -8.35 39.45 -38.08
C LYS A 96 -7.24 38.51 -38.56
N THR A 97 -6.53 38.87 -39.63
CA THR A 97 -5.40 38.05 -40.14
C THR A 97 -4.22 38.04 -39.17
N LYS A 98 -3.94 39.17 -38.51
CA LYS A 98 -2.93 39.27 -37.45
C LYS A 98 -3.34 38.45 -36.23
N PHE A 99 -4.61 38.52 -35.82
CA PHE A 99 -5.16 37.68 -34.75
C PHE A 99 -5.02 36.19 -35.06
N ASP A 100 -5.38 35.76 -36.27
CA ASP A 100 -5.26 34.35 -36.68
C ASP A 100 -3.81 33.85 -36.63
N LEU A 101 -2.84 34.69 -37.01
CA LEU A 101 -1.42 34.38 -36.93
C LEU A 101 -0.96 34.20 -35.47
N ILE A 102 -1.34 35.13 -34.59
CA ILE A 102 -0.99 35.09 -33.17
C ILE A 102 -1.68 33.93 -32.46
N HIS A 103 -2.95 33.67 -32.77
CA HIS A 103 -3.69 32.53 -32.27
C HIS A 103 -3.02 31.21 -32.68
N LYS A 104 -2.54 31.09 -33.93
CA LYS A 104 -1.77 29.92 -34.38
C LYS A 104 -0.46 29.76 -33.61
N GLN A 105 0.29 30.84 -33.41
CA GLN A 105 1.54 30.81 -32.62
C GLN A 105 1.29 30.42 -31.17
N PHE A 106 0.28 31.01 -30.53
CA PHE A 106 -0.14 30.69 -29.17
C PHE A 106 -0.56 29.22 -29.03
N THR A 107 -1.37 28.73 -29.97
CA THR A 107 -1.82 27.33 -29.98
C THR A 107 -0.65 26.38 -30.19
N SER A 108 0.33 26.74 -31.03
CA SER A 108 1.53 25.93 -31.26
C SER A 108 2.37 25.78 -29.99
N LEU A 109 2.64 26.88 -29.28
CA LEU A 109 3.40 26.85 -28.03
C LEU A 109 2.64 26.14 -26.90
N THR A 110 1.32 26.31 -26.84
CA THR A 110 0.48 25.57 -25.89
C THR A 110 0.59 24.06 -26.13
N ARG A 111 0.56 23.63 -27.40
CA ARG A 111 0.73 22.22 -27.77
C ARG A 111 2.12 21.70 -27.41
N GLU A 112 3.18 22.49 -27.62
CA GLU A 112 4.55 22.12 -27.25
C GLU A 112 4.67 21.89 -25.73
N LEU A 113 4.09 22.80 -24.92
CA LEU A 113 4.05 22.65 -23.47
C LEU A 113 3.25 21.41 -23.03
N GLU A 114 2.09 21.17 -23.65
CA GLU A 114 1.28 19.98 -23.36
C GLU A 114 2.04 18.70 -23.72
N GLN A 115 2.73 18.65 -24.86
CA GLN A 115 3.55 17.51 -25.27
C GLN A 115 4.71 17.26 -24.30
N PHE A 116 5.40 18.31 -23.85
CA PHE A 116 6.46 18.18 -22.86
C PHE A 116 5.95 17.65 -21.51
N ILE A 117 4.82 18.17 -21.02
CA ILE A 117 4.19 17.67 -19.79
C ILE A 117 3.80 16.20 -19.96
N GLY A 118 3.23 15.83 -21.11
CA GLY A 118 2.89 14.44 -21.44
C GLY A 118 4.10 13.51 -21.39
N ALA A 119 5.21 13.90 -22.04
CA ALA A 119 6.46 13.13 -22.01
C ALA A 119 7.05 13.04 -20.59
N TYR A 120 7.02 14.14 -19.84
CA TYR A 120 7.47 14.16 -18.44
C TYR A 120 6.68 13.19 -17.57
N VAL A 121 5.35 13.20 -17.71
CA VAL A 121 4.45 12.28 -17.01
C VAL A 121 4.82 10.84 -17.33
N ASN A 122 4.97 10.49 -18.61
CA ASN A 122 5.36 9.13 -19.02
C ASN A 122 6.69 8.68 -18.41
N VAL A 123 7.69 9.57 -18.35
CA VAL A 123 9.00 9.25 -17.74
C VAL A 123 8.93 9.16 -16.22
N MET A 124 8.09 9.95 -15.56
CA MET A 124 7.83 9.79 -14.13
C MET A 124 7.17 8.44 -13.83
N PHE A 125 6.20 8.02 -14.65
CA PHE A 125 5.56 6.70 -14.50
C PHE A 125 6.49 5.53 -14.83
N SER A 126 7.41 5.67 -15.77
CA SER A 126 8.39 4.60 -16.06
C SER A 126 9.42 4.42 -14.93
N LYS A 127 9.73 5.48 -14.18
CA LYS A 127 10.59 5.40 -12.99
C LYS A 127 9.84 4.87 -11.76
N THR A 128 8.54 5.06 -11.71
CA THR A 128 7.73 4.73 -10.52
C THR A 128 7.43 3.24 -10.48
N LYS A 129 8.03 2.53 -9.52
CA LYS A 129 7.85 1.07 -9.37
C LYS A 129 6.64 0.68 -8.52
N ARG A 130 6.21 1.54 -7.59
CA ARG A 130 5.18 1.21 -6.59
C ARG A 130 3.88 1.93 -6.87
N THR A 131 2.74 1.24 -6.71
CA THR A 131 1.42 1.81 -7.00
C THR A 131 1.12 3.07 -6.19
N HIS A 132 1.47 3.10 -4.90
CA HIS A 132 1.16 4.23 -4.02
C HIS A 132 1.86 5.54 -4.42
N GLU A 133 3.13 5.47 -4.86
CA GLU A 133 3.88 6.61 -5.37
C GLU A 133 3.24 7.11 -6.68
N GLY A 134 2.84 6.18 -7.55
CA GLY A 134 2.16 6.51 -8.80
C GLY A 134 0.83 7.22 -8.57
N LEU A 135 0.03 6.76 -7.60
CA LEU A 135 -1.22 7.42 -7.22
C LEU A 135 -1.00 8.82 -6.65
N SER A 136 0.05 9.01 -5.85
CA SER A 136 0.41 10.34 -5.34
C SER A 136 0.80 11.29 -6.47
N ILE A 137 1.55 10.80 -7.47
CA ILE A 137 1.92 11.60 -8.64
C ILE A 137 0.66 11.95 -9.44
N LEU A 138 -0.25 11.00 -9.69
CA LEU A 138 -1.52 11.28 -10.39
C LEU A 138 -2.34 12.35 -9.67
N ALA A 139 -2.42 12.30 -8.33
CA ALA A 139 -3.11 13.31 -7.55
C ALA A 139 -2.51 14.71 -7.72
N THR A 140 -1.19 14.84 -7.89
CA THR A 140 -0.57 16.15 -8.17
C THR A 140 -0.93 16.72 -9.55
N PHE A 141 -1.23 15.85 -10.52
CA PHE A 141 -1.60 16.25 -11.89
C PHE A 141 -3.11 16.38 -12.11
N GLU A 142 -3.94 16.10 -11.08
CA GLU A 142 -5.40 16.20 -11.16
C GLU A 142 -5.91 17.57 -11.67
N PRO A 143 -5.35 18.74 -11.26
CA PRO A 143 -5.80 20.04 -11.78
C PRO A 143 -5.54 20.23 -13.27
N VAL A 144 -4.59 19.47 -13.84
CA VAL A 144 -4.17 19.58 -15.24
C VAL A 144 -5.01 18.66 -16.14
N CYS A 145 -5.84 17.78 -15.55
CA CYS A 145 -6.73 16.84 -16.26
C CYS A 145 -7.84 17.49 -17.10
N GLU A 146 -8.09 18.79 -16.96
CA GLU A 146 -9.11 19.49 -17.77
C GLU A 146 -8.72 19.59 -19.26
N ARG A 147 -7.42 19.48 -19.57
CA ARG A 147 -6.91 19.53 -20.95
C ARG A 147 -7.07 18.18 -21.64
N ASN A 148 -7.74 18.16 -22.80
CA ASN A 148 -8.08 16.92 -23.53
C ASN A 148 -6.87 16.02 -23.85
N TYR A 149 -5.73 16.61 -24.25
CA TYR A 149 -4.51 15.87 -24.57
C TYR A 149 -3.94 15.17 -23.32
N LEU A 150 -3.75 15.91 -22.24
CA LEU A 150 -3.19 15.40 -20.99
C LEU A 150 -4.14 14.42 -20.29
N ARG A 151 -5.44 14.61 -20.42
CA ARG A 151 -6.45 13.67 -19.92
C ARG A 151 -6.31 12.28 -20.52
N SER A 152 -5.99 12.17 -21.80
CA SER A 152 -5.77 10.87 -22.45
C SER A 152 -4.54 10.18 -21.86
N ILE A 153 -3.43 10.91 -21.76
CA ILE A 153 -2.17 10.38 -21.21
C ILE A 153 -2.34 9.92 -19.77
N LEU A 154 -3.00 10.73 -18.94
CA LEU A 154 -3.26 10.38 -17.54
C LEU A 154 -4.20 9.18 -17.43
N ARG A 155 -5.20 9.05 -18.31
CA ARG A 155 -6.05 7.85 -18.36
C ARG A 155 -5.23 6.60 -18.66
N ASP A 156 -4.33 6.66 -19.63
CA ASP A 156 -3.47 5.52 -19.96
C ASP A 156 -2.52 5.19 -18.79
N ALA A 157 -2.00 6.21 -18.10
CA ALA A 157 -1.23 6.04 -16.88
C ALA A 157 -2.03 5.37 -15.75
N TYR A 158 -3.31 5.74 -15.56
CA TYR A 158 -4.20 5.06 -14.60
C TYR A 158 -4.38 3.57 -14.93
N VAL A 159 -4.52 3.21 -16.20
CA VAL A 159 -4.65 1.82 -16.63
C VAL A 159 -3.36 1.05 -16.37
N ASN A 160 -2.21 1.60 -16.75
CA ASN A 160 -0.91 0.98 -16.49
C ASN A 160 -0.65 0.80 -15.00
N LEU A 161 -1.00 1.80 -14.18
CA LEU A 161 -0.88 1.74 -12.73
C LEU A 161 -1.79 0.67 -12.12
N PHE A 162 -3.00 0.48 -12.68
CA PHE A 162 -3.90 -0.57 -12.26
C PHE A 162 -3.39 -1.97 -12.61
N LEU A 163 -2.71 -2.13 -13.74
CA LEU A 163 -2.03 -3.40 -14.08
C LEU A 163 -0.84 -3.65 -13.13
N ASN A 164 -0.06 -2.62 -12.80
CA ASN A 164 1.01 -2.74 -11.80
C ASN A 164 0.47 -3.08 -10.41
N PHE A 165 -0.74 -2.62 -10.07
CA PHE A 165 -1.38 -2.96 -8.80
C PHE A 165 -1.69 -4.45 -8.66
N GLU A 166 -1.93 -5.18 -9.76
CA GLU A 166 -2.03 -6.64 -9.72
C GLU A 166 -0.73 -7.29 -9.23
N ASN A 167 0.42 -6.82 -9.72
CA ASN A 167 1.72 -7.29 -9.26
C ASN A 167 1.95 -6.91 -7.78
N ASP A 168 1.61 -5.68 -7.38
CA ASP A 168 1.71 -5.25 -5.97
C ASP A 168 0.82 -6.11 -5.05
N LEU A 169 -0.35 -6.56 -5.51
CA LEU A 169 -1.23 -7.47 -4.77
C LEU A 169 -0.57 -8.85 -4.58
N LEU A 170 0.07 -9.37 -5.62
CA LEU A 170 0.80 -10.64 -5.56
C LEU A 170 2.02 -10.52 -4.62
N ASP A 171 2.76 -9.42 -4.69
CA ASP A 171 3.89 -9.14 -3.81
C ASP A 171 3.48 -9.03 -2.35
N ILE A 172 2.36 -8.35 -2.05
CA ILE A 172 1.83 -8.27 -0.68
C ILE A 172 1.40 -9.66 -0.21
N ARG A 173 0.78 -10.45 -1.07
CA ARG A 173 0.37 -11.82 -0.74
C ARG A 173 1.57 -12.71 -0.44
N THR A 174 2.60 -12.71 -1.29
CA THR A 174 3.82 -13.51 -1.08
C THR A 174 4.57 -13.05 0.17
N THR A 175 4.67 -11.74 0.39
CA THR A 175 5.24 -11.16 1.61
C THR A 175 4.47 -11.60 2.85
N PHE A 176 3.14 -11.60 2.77
CA PHE A 176 2.28 -12.07 3.85
C PHE A 176 2.49 -13.56 4.13
N GLU A 177 2.44 -14.41 3.11
CA GLU A 177 2.62 -15.86 3.25
C GLU A 177 4.01 -16.21 3.82
N ALA A 178 5.06 -15.48 3.41
CA ALA A 178 6.43 -15.70 3.86
C ALA A 178 6.68 -15.25 5.32
N HIS A 179 6.05 -14.17 5.75
CA HIS A 179 6.30 -13.55 7.07
C HIS A 179 5.15 -13.72 8.07
N LYS A 180 4.08 -14.45 7.73
CA LYS A 180 2.92 -14.65 8.63
C LYS A 180 3.30 -15.22 10.00
N ASP A 181 4.32 -16.08 10.03
CA ASP A 181 4.77 -16.79 11.23
C ASP A 181 5.74 -15.94 12.06
N ASN A 182 6.53 -15.08 11.40
CA ASN A 182 7.43 -14.14 12.06
C ASN A 182 7.43 -12.79 11.31
N PRO A 183 6.46 -11.91 11.60
CA PRO A 183 6.33 -10.67 10.86
C PRO A 183 7.46 -9.68 11.20
N PRO A 184 7.83 -8.79 10.27
CA PRO A 184 8.78 -7.73 10.55
C PRO A 184 8.14 -6.69 11.47
N ILE A 185 8.48 -6.77 12.76
CA ILE A 185 7.92 -5.93 13.82
C ILE A 185 8.90 -4.79 14.16
N PRO A 186 8.42 -3.55 14.41
CA PRO A 186 9.27 -2.45 14.84
C PRO A 186 9.96 -2.74 16.19
N ARG A 187 11.14 -2.17 16.39
CA ARG A 187 11.93 -2.37 17.62
C ARG A 187 11.10 -1.98 18.85
N ASN A 188 11.13 -2.82 19.90
CA ASN A 188 10.38 -2.66 21.15
C ASN A 188 8.85 -2.82 21.04
N ALA A 189 8.31 -3.28 19.90
CA ALA A 189 6.92 -3.68 19.84
C ALA A 189 6.77 -5.15 20.30
N PRO A 190 5.76 -5.46 21.14
CA PRO A 190 5.47 -6.83 21.54
C PRO A 190 5.04 -7.69 20.33
N PRO A 191 5.22 -9.02 20.39
CA PRO A 191 5.05 -9.91 19.24
C PRO A 191 3.63 -9.89 18.66
N VAL A 192 2.58 -9.97 19.51
CA VAL A 192 1.19 -10.06 19.04
C VAL A 192 0.65 -8.74 18.47
N PRO A 193 0.72 -7.59 19.20
CA PRO A 193 0.28 -6.31 18.66
C PRO A 193 1.16 -5.83 17.49
N GLY A 194 2.45 -6.17 17.49
CA GLY A 194 3.36 -5.88 16.38
C GLY A 194 2.95 -6.59 15.09
N ALA A 195 2.62 -7.89 15.19
CA ALA A 195 2.10 -8.67 14.07
C ALA A 195 0.78 -8.11 13.51
N ILE A 196 -0.14 -7.70 14.39
CA ILE A 196 -1.42 -7.08 14.01
C ILE A 196 -1.19 -5.70 13.37
N ALA A 197 -0.29 -4.89 13.92
CA ALA A 197 0.05 -3.61 13.33
C ALA A 197 0.60 -3.80 11.91
N TRP A 198 1.50 -4.76 11.72
CA TRP A 198 2.06 -5.10 10.41
C TRP A 198 0.98 -5.53 9.41
N SER A 199 0.11 -6.48 9.78
CA SER A 199 -0.98 -6.93 8.89
C SER A 199 -1.93 -5.78 8.52
N ARG A 200 -2.23 -4.87 9.47
CA ARG A 200 -3.01 -3.65 9.21
C ARG A 200 -2.28 -2.71 8.25
N THR A 201 -0.97 -2.52 8.37
CA THR A 201 -0.24 -1.67 7.41
C THR A 201 -0.32 -2.21 5.98
N LEU A 202 -0.30 -3.53 5.80
CA LEU A 202 -0.50 -4.16 4.50
C LEU A 202 -1.92 -3.92 4.00
N LEU A 203 -2.92 -4.16 4.85
CA LEU A 203 -4.33 -3.94 4.51
C LEU A 203 -4.61 -2.48 4.12
N THR A 204 -4.15 -1.51 4.90
CA THR A 204 -4.36 -0.08 4.63
C THR A 204 -3.72 0.34 3.31
N LYS A 205 -2.55 -0.20 2.94
CA LYS A 205 -1.94 0.07 1.63
C LYS A 205 -2.81 -0.44 0.48
N LEU A 206 -3.38 -1.64 0.63
CA LEU A 206 -4.29 -2.21 -0.36
C LEU A 206 -5.60 -1.42 -0.47
N GLU A 207 -6.17 -1.02 0.68
CA GLU A 207 -7.40 -0.21 0.75
C GLU A 207 -7.22 1.15 0.09
N GLN A 208 -6.15 1.89 0.43
CA GLN A 208 -5.87 3.20 -0.16
C GLN A 208 -5.78 3.16 -1.68
N ALA A 209 -5.09 2.16 -2.24
CA ALA A 209 -4.99 2.01 -3.69
C ALA A 209 -6.35 1.67 -4.32
N MET A 210 -7.06 0.71 -3.73
CA MET A 210 -8.35 0.25 -4.24
C MET A 210 -9.43 1.33 -4.17
N ASP A 211 -9.44 2.18 -3.14
CA ASP A 211 -10.42 3.26 -3.01
C ASP A 211 -10.27 4.30 -4.13
N VAL A 212 -9.03 4.63 -4.52
CA VAL A 212 -8.78 5.52 -5.67
C VAL A 212 -9.20 4.87 -6.98
N PHE A 213 -8.94 3.58 -7.18
CA PHE A 213 -9.33 2.90 -8.41
C PHE A 213 -10.85 2.73 -8.56
N LYS A 214 -11.58 2.50 -7.47
CA LYS A 214 -13.06 2.39 -7.46
C LYS A 214 -13.74 3.70 -7.86
N LEU A 215 -13.17 4.85 -7.51
CA LEU A 215 -13.72 6.16 -7.89
C LEU A 215 -13.60 6.42 -9.40
N ASN A 216 -12.63 5.80 -10.06
CA ASN A 216 -12.34 6.02 -11.47
C ASN A 216 -13.19 5.11 -12.37
N ARG A 217 -14.30 5.64 -12.91
CA ARG A 217 -15.23 4.91 -13.81
C ARG A 217 -14.54 4.22 -14.99
N HIS A 218 -13.48 4.83 -15.55
CA HIS A 218 -12.72 4.26 -16.66
C HIS A 218 -12.01 2.94 -16.31
N ILE A 219 -11.58 2.78 -15.06
CA ILE A 219 -10.90 1.57 -14.57
C ILE A 219 -11.93 0.49 -14.26
N VAL A 220 -13.06 0.87 -13.67
CA VAL A 220 -14.16 -0.06 -13.34
C VAL A 220 -14.75 -0.72 -14.60
N THR A 221 -14.76 -0.02 -15.73
CA THR A 221 -15.23 -0.57 -17.01
C THR A 221 -14.24 -1.53 -17.68
N LEU A 222 -13.02 -1.67 -17.16
CA LEU A 222 -12.01 -2.55 -17.73
C LEU A 222 -12.34 -4.02 -17.43
N GLY A 223 -12.17 -4.90 -18.42
CA GLY A 223 -12.43 -6.35 -18.25
C GLY A 223 -11.61 -7.02 -17.15
N ASN A 224 -10.43 -6.48 -16.82
CA ASN A 224 -9.54 -7.00 -15.78
C ASN A 224 -9.95 -6.59 -14.36
N PHE A 225 -10.80 -5.56 -14.22
CA PHE A 225 -11.25 -5.05 -12.93
C PHE A 225 -11.88 -6.12 -12.01
N PRO A 226 -12.84 -6.95 -12.47
CA PRO A 226 -13.44 -7.98 -11.61
C PRO A 226 -12.42 -9.03 -11.15
N LEU A 227 -11.42 -9.37 -11.97
CA LEU A 227 -10.38 -10.33 -11.61
C LEU A 227 -9.50 -9.79 -10.48
N ILE A 228 -8.97 -8.58 -10.65
CA ILE A 228 -8.12 -7.91 -9.66
C ILE A 228 -8.91 -7.61 -8.37
N SER A 229 -10.18 -7.23 -8.49
CA SER A 229 -11.08 -7.04 -7.35
C SER A 229 -11.28 -8.34 -6.54
N LYS A 230 -11.47 -9.48 -7.21
CA LYS A 230 -11.54 -10.80 -6.53
C LYS A 230 -10.24 -11.14 -5.81
N LEU A 231 -9.08 -10.90 -6.44
CA LEU A 231 -7.77 -11.10 -5.82
C LEU A 231 -7.60 -10.23 -4.57
N TYR A 232 -7.93 -8.94 -4.68
CA TYR A 232 -7.93 -8.00 -3.56
C TYR A 232 -8.83 -8.49 -2.41
N ASN A 233 -10.07 -8.87 -2.70
CA ASN A 233 -11.02 -9.33 -1.67
C ASN A 233 -10.52 -10.59 -0.96
N ARG A 234 -9.91 -11.53 -1.70
CA ARG A 234 -9.31 -12.74 -1.12
C ARG A 234 -8.15 -12.41 -0.19
N THR A 235 -7.23 -11.54 -0.63
CA THR A 235 -6.07 -11.12 0.19
C THR A 235 -6.51 -10.31 1.40
N ALA A 236 -7.44 -9.37 1.25
CA ALA A 236 -8.00 -8.58 2.34
C ALA A 236 -8.72 -9.46 3.38
N LYS A 237 -9.54 -10.43 2.93
CA LYS A 237 -10.19 -11.40 3.82
C LYS A 237 -9.16 -12.23 4.60
N ALA A 238 -8.09 -12.68 3.94
CA ALA A 238 -7.02 -13.43 4.61
C ALA A 238 -6.32 -12.59 5.70
N LEU A 239 -6.02 -11.32 5.43
CA LEU A 239 -5.41 -10.40 6.41
C LEU A 239 -6.33 -10.14 7.61
N LEU A 240 -7.64 -9.98 7.37
CA LEU A 240 -8.63 -9.80 8.44
C LEU A 240 -8.79 -11.05 9.31
N VAL A 241 -8.86 -12.23 8.70
CA VAL A 241 -8.94 -13.51 9.43
C VAL A 241 -7.69 -13.71 10.29
N TYR A 242 -6.52 -13.39 9.75
CA TYR A 242 -5.26 -13.44 10.50
C TYR A 242 -5.27 -12.53 11.74
N GLU A 243 -5.72 -11.28 11.58
CA GLU A 243 -5.87 -10.35 12.71
C GLU A 243 -6.84 -10.91 13.77
N GLN A 244 -8.01 -11.40 13.35
CA GLN A 244 -9.01 -11.97 14.27
C GLN A 244 -8.47 -13.18 15.04
N LEU A 245 -7.72 -14.04 14.36
CA LEU A 245 -7.12 -15.22 14.96
C LEU A 245 -6.06 -14.85 16.00
N LEU A 246 -5.19 -13.88 15.70
CA LEU A 246 -4.21 -13.37 16.68
C LEU A 246 -4.88 -12.73 17.90
N LEU A 247 -5.92 -11.93 17.66
CA LEU A 247 -6.70 -11.32 18.75
C LEU A 247 -7.41 -12.38 19.59
N GLY A 248 -7.98 -13.42 18.97
CA GLY A 248 -8.60 -14.55 19.67
C GLY A 248 -7.62 -15.26 20.60
N ARG A 249 -6.47 -15.67 20.07
CA ARG A 249 -5.39 -16.31 20.85
C ARG A 249 -4.90 -15.42 22.00
N TRP A 250 -4.79 -14.12 21.76
CA TRP A 250 -4.39 -13.17 22.80
C TRP A 250 -5.42 -13.06 23.93
N LYS A 251 -6.72 -13.07 23.60
CA LYS A 251 -7.80 -13.06 24.59
C LYS A 251 -7.78 -14.32 25.45
N GLU A 252 -7.63 -15.49 24.83
CA GLU A 252 -7.50 -16.77 25.52
C GLU A 252 -6.28 -16.78 26.46
N LYS A 253 -5.14 -16.24 25.98
CA LYS A 253 -3.94 -16.06 26.81
C LYS A 253 -4.29 -15.24 28.05
N ILE A 254 -4.88 -14.05 27.91
CA ILE A 254 -5.24 -13.18 29.05
C ILE A 254 -6.19 -13.87 30.03
N ASP A 255 -7.15 -14.64 29.54
CA ASP A 255 -8.09 -15.34 30.41
C ASP A 255 -7.36 -16.41 31.25
N ALA A 256 -6.39 -17.13 30.68
CA ALA A 256 -5.50 -18.03 31.43
C ALA A 256 -4.62 -17.26 32.44
N TRP A 257 -4.21 -16.02 32.14
CA TRP A 257 -3.43 -15.19 33.06
C TRP A 257 -4.16 -14.80 34.33
N LYS A 258 -5.49 -14.71 34.28
CA LYS A 258 -6.29 -14.42 35.48
C LYS A 258 -6.03 -15.45 36.59
N ASP A 259 -5.81 -16.70 36.21
CA ASP A 259 -5.52 -17.78 37.15
C ASP A 259 -4.09 -17.67 37.69
N HIS A 260 -3.14 -17.28 36.83
CA HIS A 260 -1.75 -17.03 37.23
C HIS A 260 -1.59 -15.84 38.18
N LEU A 261 -2.41 -14.80 38.04
CA LEU A 261 -2.43 -13.66 38.97
C LEU A 261 -2.95 -14.01 40.36
N ASN A 262 -3.70 -15.11 40.49
CA ASN A 262 -4.14 -15.63 41.79
C ASN A 262 -3.13 -16.63 42.38
N ALA A 263 -2.05 -16.96 41.65
CA ALA A 263 -0.99 -17.81 42.17
C ALA A 263 -0.19 -17.09 43.27
N ASN A 264 0.32 -17.87 44.23
CA ASN A 264 1.15 -17.33 45.29
C ASN A 264 2.43 -16.71 44.70
N LEU A 265 2.80 -15.53 45.19
CA LEU A 265 4.01 -14.81 44.79
C LEU A 265 5.29 -15.48 45.29
N LEU A 266 5.20 -16.37 46.28
CA LEU A 266 6.32 -17.09 46.85
C LEU A 266 6.20 -18.56 46.47
N CYS A 267 7.18 -19.05 45.71
CA CYS A 267 7.30 -20.44 45.33
C CYS A 267 8.45 -21.06 46.12
N LEU A 268 8.19 -22.25 46.69
CA LEU A 268 9.25 -23.07 47.28
C LEU A 268 9.79 -23.95 46.16
N VAL A 269 11.01 -23.66 45.71
CA VAL A 269 11.73 -24.51 44.76
C VAL A 269 12.52 -25.52 45.58
N ASN A 270 12.18 -26.80 45.41
CA ASN A 270 12.95 -27.88 45.99
C ASN A 270 14.14 -28.16 45.06
N ASP A 271 15.34 -27.75 45.47
CA ASP A 271 16.56 -28.19 44.79
C ASP A 271 16.69 -29.70 45.02
N SER A 272 16.71 -30.48 43.93
CA SER A 272 16.64 -31.94 44.02
C SER A 272 17.94 -32.59 44.51
N GLU A 273 18.99 -31.80 44.74
CA GLU A 273 20.33 -32.30 45.07
C GLU A 273 20.82 -31.91 46.48
N GLU A 274 20.25 -30.87 47.10
CA GLU A 274 20.51 -30.51 48.50
C GLU A 274 19.17 -30.13 49.14
N ASN A 275 18.86 -30.63 50.35
CA ASN A 275 17.62 -30.35 51.11
C ASN A 275 17.39 -28.86 51.49
N ASN A 276 17.99 -27.91 50.77
CA ASN A 276 17.85 -26.48 50.91
C ASN A 276 16.64 -25.99 50.12
N LYS A 277 15.54 -25.71 50.83
CA LYS A 277 14.37 -25.03 50.25
C LYS A 277 14.73 -23.58 49.96
N ARG A 278 14.83 -23.18 48.69
CA ARG A 278 15.00 -21.78 48.29
C ARG A 278 13.62 -21.16 48.03
N ILE A 279 13.38 -19.99 48.60
CA ILE A 279 12.17 -19.21 48.35
C ILE A 279 12.47 -18.34 47.13
N GLU A 280 11.76 -18.59 46.04
CA GLU A 280 11.81 -17.75 44.85
C GLU A 280 10.54 -16.92 44.75
N ILE A 281 10.71 -15.69 44.27
CA ILE A 281 9.59 -14.80 43.96
C ILE A 281 9.10 -15.21 42.58
N ASN A 282 7.81 -15.55 42.46
CA ASN A 282 7.10 -15.77 41.21
C ASN A 282 7.04 -14.47 40.39
N SER A 283 8.18 -14.09 39.83
CA SER A 283 8.38 -12.92 39.00
C SER A 283 8.11 -13.33 37.57
N ASN A 284 6.82 -13.43 37.23
CA ASN A 284 6.47 -13.88 35.91
C ASN A 284 6.76 -12.77 34.89
N ILE A 285 7.89 -12.88 34.18
CA ILE A 285 8.35 -11.93 33.16
C ILE A 285 7.31 -11.69 32.06
N GLU A 286 6.44 -12.67 31.82
CA GLU A 286 5.38 -12.58 30.84
C GLU A 286 4.27 -11.58 31.24
N LEU A 287 4.15 -11.23 32.54
CA LEU A 287 3.23 -10.19 33.01
C LEU A 287 3.59 -8.80 32.44
N PHE A 288 4.88 -8.48 32.39
CA PHE A 288 5.37 -7.24 31.79
C PHE A 288 5.11 -7.22 30.28
N SER A 289 5.29 -8.37 29.62
CA SER A 289 4.97 -8.51 28.19
C SER A 289 3.50 -8.21 27.91
N ILE A 290 2.56 -8.75 28.70
CA ILE A 290 1.13 -8.47 28.55
C ILE A 290 0.80 -7.01 28.83
N PHE A 291 1.45 -6.41 29.83
CA PHE A 291 1.25 -5.00 30.13
C PHE A 291 1.63 -4.11 28.93
N ASP A 292 2.76 -4.40 28.29
CA ASP A 292 3.15 -3.71 27.08
C ASP A 292 2.19 -4.03 25.92
N GLU A 293 1.76 -5.28 25.75
CA GLU A 293 0.76 -5.65 24.75
C GLU A 293 -0.53 -4.82 24.89
N VAL A 294 -1.05 -4.68 26.11
CA VAL A 294 -2.28 -3.91 26.38
C VAL A 294 -2.10 -2.42 26.08
N LYS A 295 -0.94 -1.83 26.39
CA LYS A 295 -0.64 -0.43 25.99
C LYS A 295 -0.66 -0.27 24.48
N TRP A 296 -0.08 -1.22 23.75
CA TRP A 296 -0.07 -1.21 22.29
C TRP A 296 -1.48 -1.38 21.72
N PHE A 297 -2.30 -2.27 22.27
CA PHE A 297 -3.71 -2.41 21.86
C PHE A 297 -4.54 -1.16 22.09
N LYS A 298 -4.28 -0.42 23.19
CA LYS A 298 -4.90 0.88 23.43
C LYS A 298 -4.53 1.91 22.36
N ARG A 299 -3.28 1.88 21.84
CA ARG A 299 -2.85 2.74 20.72
C ARG A 299 -3.44 2.30 19.38
N LEU A 300 -3.67 1.01 19.21
CA LEU A 300 -4.26 0.42 18.01
C LEU A 300 -5.81 0.48 17.97
N ASP A 301 -6.44 1.14 18.95
CA ASP A 301 -7.90 1.30 19.09
C ASP A 301 -8.66 -0.05 19.00
N VAL A 302 -8.11 -1.08 19.65
CA VAL A 302 -8.72 -2.41 19.74
C VAL A 302 -9.51 -2.53 21.04
N ASP A 303 -10.70 -3.15 20.99
CA ASP A 303 -11.48 -3.46 22.18
C ASP A 303 -10.75 -4.41 23.12
N ILE A 304 -10.32 -3.87 24.27
CA ILE A 304 -9.56 -4.58 25.29
C ILE A 304 -10.54 -5.37 26.18
N PRO A 305 -10.33 -6.68 26.40
CA PRO A 305 -11.11 -7.46 27.36
C PRO A 305 -11.08 -6.86 28.76
N LYS A 306 -12.21 -6.93 29.48
CA LYS A 306 -12.31 -6.46 30.87
C LYS A 306 -11.26 -7.12 31.79
N ALA A 307 -10.90 -8.38 31.52
CA ALA A 307 -9.85 -9.09 32.24
C ALA A 307 -8.51 -8.35 32.17
N ALA A 308 -8.07 -7.91 30.99
CA ALA A 308 -6.82 -7.18 30.81
C ALA A 308 -6.82 -5.81 31.53
N LEU A 309 -7.97 -5.13 31.60
CA LEU A 309 -8.10 -3.88 32.34
C LEU A 309 -7.93 -4.08 33.85
N VAL A 310 -8.51 -5.15 34.41
CA VAL A 310 -8.34 -5.51 35.82
C VAL A 310 -6.88 -5.88 36.10
N CYS A 311 -6.22 -6.60 35.19
CA CYS A 311 -4.80 -6.92 35.30
C CYS A 311 -3.95 -5.63 35.35
N MET A 312 -4.21 -4.66 34.45
CA MET A 312 -3.50 -3.38 34.46
C MET A 312 -3.68 -2.61 35.78
N GLN A 313 -4.89 -2.57 36.34
CA GLN A 313 -5.16 -1.88 37.60
C GLN A 313 -4.44 -2.54 38.79
N LYS A 314 -4.43 -3.87 38.87
CA LYS A 314 -3.72 -4.58 39.94
C LYS A 314 -2.22 -4.35 39.87
N VAL A 315 -1.64 -4.37 38.67
CA VAL A 315 -0.21 -4.14 38.47
C VAL A 315 0.17 -2.69 38.75
N SER A 316 -0.63 -1.71 38.33
CA SER A 316 -0.34 -0.30 38.63
C SER A 316 -0.35 -0.02 40.14
N LEU A 317 -1.30 -0.60 40.88
CA LEU A 317 -1.32 -0.52 42.35
C LEU A 317 -0.10 -1.21 42.97
N TYR A 318 0.32 -2.37 42.46
CA TYR A 318 1.52 -3.05 42.93
C TYR A 318 2.77 -2.20 42.73
N ILE A 319 2.95 -1.60 41.55
CA ILE A 319 4.09 -0.72 41.24
C ILE A 319 4.08 0.52 42.15
N ILE A 320 2.92 1.17 42.31
CA ILE A 320 2.79 2.36 43.18
C ILE A 320 3.12 2.01 44.63
N ASN A 321 2.59 0.89 45.15
CA ASN A 321 2.86 0.45 46.51
C ASN A 321 4.33 0.03 46.70
N PHE A 322 4.92 -0.63 45.71
CA PHE A 322 6.34 -1.02 45.74
C PHE A 322 7.26 0.20 45.72
N ILE A 323 6.99 1.19 44.85
CA ILE A 323 7.74 2.45 44.81
C ILE A 323 7.55 3.23 46.11
N SER A 324 6.34 3.32 46.65
CA SER A 324 6.08 4.00 47.93
C SER A 324 6.81 3.33 49.08
N LYS A 325 6.90 1.99 49.07
CA LYS A 325 7.66 1.24 50.08
C LYS A 325 9.18 1.45 49.94
N LEU A 326 9.70 1.45 48.71
CA LEU A 326 11.11 1.76 48.45
C LEU A 326 11.49 3.19 48.84
N ILE A 327 10.60 4.17 48.63
CA ILE A 327 10.81 5.55 49.05
C ILE A 327 10.84 5.63 50.59
N ASN A 328 9.92 4.95 51.27
CA ASN A 328 9.89 4.92 52.73
C ASN A 328 11.05 4.13 53.36
N ASP A 329 11.61 3.14 52.68
CA ASP A 329 12.79 2.38 53.14
C ASP A 329 14.12 3.13 52.86
N LEU A 330 14.07 4.23 52.09
CA LEU A 330 15.22 5.10 51.77
C LEU A 330 15.28 6.38 52.62
N GLU A 331 14.21 6.73 53.35
CA GLU A 331 14.17 7.80 54.37
C GLU A 331 14.59 7.30 55.76
#